data_AF-A0A9P6HNY4-F1
#
_entry.id   AF-A0A9P6HNY4-F1
#
_cell.length_a   1.000
_cell.length_b   1.000
_cell.length_c   1.000
_cell.angle_alpha   90.00
_cell.angle_beta   90.00
_cell.angle_gamma   90.00
#
_symmetry.space_group_name_H-M   'P 1'
#
loop_
_entity.id
_entity.type
_entity.pdbx_description
1 polymer ?
#
loop_
_entity_poly.entity_id
_entity_poly.type
_entity_poly.pdbx_seq_one_letter_code
_entity_poly.pdbx_strand_id
1 'polypeptide(L)'
;MSSQKAKGKQVIDTVDDDNELSADGSGGSEPEQPTNEPDVHTSSKKKKKKKSRLAKLLNPISGSAEDKIVETVMKKVKAEHANADEDSVRAALQQLNLKDVVAGKSGLGGKNQKDTGGHKFWATQPVPQYGEGLPEQDGLIEPSKPPEELKQQPDPLPKDFEWTTLDINDPAQLKEVYELLSANYVEDDDASFRFKYSAEFLKWALQPPGYHKEWHLGVRVVTNKKLVAFISGVPVTLRVRQNEVKASEINFLCVIKKLRHKRLAPVLIREVTRQCNLKGTFQAIYTGGIFLPTPVSTCRYYHRSINVPKLLDVKFTFVPRHSTRARMILQCRLPQTPHFANSGLREMEERDVEQVTDLYKRYMDRFDMSPLMSAGEVRHYFLSGKGTGEVGPSRRREGQVLWVYVVEDPETKKITDFFSFFSLPSSVIGNLKYSVLDAAYLYYYATETAFEPQAEESGALKRRLEDLIKDALIIADQAKFDVFNALTLMDNVPSLEQLKFGAGDGLLNYYLYNWRTSPLAGMEGKGGVQPGKGVGVVMI
;
A
#
# COMPACT_ATOMS: atom_id res chain seq x y z
N MET A 1 -34.53 -54.48 -22.04
CA MET A 1 -33.85 -55.75 -21.66
C MET A 1 -32.43 -55.33 -21.24
N SER A 2 -31.92 -55.56 -20.01
CA SER A 2 -31.91 -56.76 -19.15
C SER A 2 -30.99 -57.85 -19.71
N SER A 3 -29.95 -58.37 -19.01
CA SER A 3 -29.36 -57.98 -17.70
C SER A 3 -28.02 -58.72 -17.41
N GLN A 4 -27.04 -58.04 -16.76
CA GLN A 4 -25.98 -58.61 -15.88
C GLN A 4 -24.94 -59.58 -16.53
N LYS A 5 -23.78 -59.97 -15.96
CA LYS A 5 -23.05 -59.75 -14.66
C LYS A 5 -21.55 -60.11 -14.91
N ALA A 6 -20.55 -59.92 -14.03
CA ALA A 6 -20.11 -58.79 -13.18
C ALA A 6 -18.77 -59.17 -12.46
N LYS A 7 -17.92 -58.18 -12.13
CA LYS A 7 -16.83 -58.16 -11.10
C LYS A 7 -16.11 -56.78 -11.23
N GLY A 8 -15.70 -56.04 -10.20
CA GLY A 8 -15.97 -56.14 -8.75
C GLY A 8 -14.96 -55.33 -7.91
N LYS A 9 -15.37 -54.13 -7.42
CA LYS A 9 -14.99 -53.33 -6.20
C LYS A 9 -13.76 -53.72 -5.35
N GLN A 10 -13.05 -52.87 -4.58
CA GLN A 10 -13.00 -51.41 -4.23
C GLN A 10 -11.64 -51.18 -3.49
N VAL A 11 -11.01 -50.02 -3.24
CA VAL A 11 -11.30 -48.56 -3.35
C VAL A 11 -12.11 -47.94 -2.19
N ILE A 12 -11.42 -47.27 -1.25
CA ILE A 12 -11.89 -46.35 -0.18
C ILE A 12 -10.68 -45.50 0.31
N ASP A 13 -10.90 -44.26 0.78
CA ASP A 13 -9.91 -43.38 1.42
C ASP A 13 -9.72 -43.66 2.93
N THR A 14 -8.59 -43.27 3.53
CA THR A 14 -8.54 -42.70 4.90
C THR A 14 -7.22 -41.97 5.18
N VAL A 15 -7.12 -41.31 6.34
CA VAL A 15 -6.08 -40.33 6.73
C VAL A 15 -5.44 -40.75 8.07
N ASP A 16 -4.44 -39.96 8.49
CA ASP A 16 -3.93 -39.74 9.86
C ASP A 16 -2.69 -40.54 10.33
N ASP A 17 -2.02 -39.90 11.30
CA ASP A 17 -0.70 -40.24 11.84
C ASP A 17 -0.69 -41.47 12.75
N ASP A 18 0.48 -42.08 12.91
CA ASP A 18 1.05 -42.31 14.24
C ASP A 18 2.57 -42.54 14.15
N ASN A 19 3.34 -41.97 15.08
CA ASN A 19 4.75 -42.32 15.29
C ASN A 19 5.17 -41.97 16.74
N GLU A 20 5.57 -42.98 17.51
CA GLU A 20 5.61 -42.93 18.98
C GLU A 20 6.84 -42.22 19.60
N LEU A 21 6.75 -41.93 20.90
CA LEU A 21 7.77 -41.28 21.72
C LEU A 21 8.55 -42.26 22.62
N SER A 22 9.88 -42.13 22.63
CA SER A 22 10.80 -42.45 23.75
C SER A 22 12.16 -41.77 23.44
N ALA A 23 12.80 -40.98 24.32
CA ALA A 23 13.33 -41.23 25.67
C ALA A 23 14.52 -42.21 25.70
N ASP A 24 15.65 -42.02 26.40
CA ASP A 24 16.36 -40.83 26.94
C ASP A 24 17.78 -41.28 27.39
N GLY A 25 18.77 -40.45 27.79
CA GLY A 25 18.82 -38.99 27.94
C GLY A 25 20.10 -38.50 28.65
N SER A 26 20.36 -37.17 28.59
CA SER A 26 21.42 -36.41 29.31
C SER A 26 22.91 -36.64 28.95
N GLY A 27 23.74 -35.59 29.12
CA GLY A 27 25.21 -35.65 29.04
C GLY A 27 25.84 -34.40 28.41
N GLY A 28 26.77 -33.73 29.11
CA GLY A 28 27.46 -32.54 28.60
C GLY A 28 28.84 -32.33 29.24
N SER A 29 29.75 -31.67 28.51
CA SER A 29 31.05 -31.19 28.99
C SER A 29 31.58 -30.10 28.06
N GLU A 30 32.47 -29.24 28.57
CA GLU A 30 32.98 -28.02 27.90
C GLU A 30 34.47 -28.19 27.47
N PRO A 31 35.30 -27.17 27.10
CA PRO A 31 36.16 -27.32 25.91
C PRO A 31 37.68 -27.24 26.17
N GLU A 32 38.48 -27.69 25.19
CA GLU A 32 39.93 -27.37 25.12
C GLU A 32 40.40 -26.96 23.71
N GLN A 33 41.19 -25.87 23.70
CA GLN A 33 42.29 -25.57 22.75
C GLN A 33 43.62 -25.83 23.51
N PRO A 34 44.85 -25.66 22.94
CA PRO A 34 45.25 -25.25 21.59
C PRO A 34 46.34 -26.16 20.96
N THR A 35 46.96 -25.75 19.85
CA THR A 35 48.43 -25.51 19.75
C THR A 35 48.84 -24.95 18.37
N ASN A 36 50.08 -24.43 18.28
CA ASN A 36 50.58 -23.56 17.21
C ASN A 36 51.69 -24.20 16.35
N GLU A 37 51.73 -23.81 15.06
CA GLU A 37 52.96 -23.47 14.28
C GLU A 37 54.02 -24.57 13.96
N PRO A 38 55.05 -24.28 13.14
CA PRO A 38 55.02 -23.59 11.82
C PRO A 38 55.88 -24.32 10.74
N ASP A 39 55.86 -23.86 9.48
CA ASP A 39 57.09 -23.76 8.66
C ASP A 39 56.97 -22.74 7.48
N VAL A 40 58.07 -22.40 6.81
CA VAL A 40 58.26 -21.06 6.18
C VAL A 40 58.75 -21.04 4.71
N HIS A 41 58.36 -19.98 3.97
CA HIS A 41 58.90 -19.56 2.64
C HIS A 41 58.46 -20.47 1.44
N THR A 42 58.92 -20.38 0.18
CA THR A 42 60.17 -19.89 -0.47
C THR A 42 59.92 -19.16 -1.82
N SER A 43 60.93 -18.41 -2.31
CA SER A 43 60.93 -17.65 -3.59
C SER A 43 61.23 -18.53 -4.85
N SER A 44 60.93 -18.18 -6.11
CA SER A 44 61.23 -16.91 -6.81
C SER A 44 60.30 -16.60 -8.03
N LYS A 45 60.66 -15.68 -8.94
CA LYS A 45 59.72 -14.88 -9.78
C LYS A 45 59.97 -14.87 -11.32
N LYS A 46 58.92 -14.45 -12.06
CA LYS A 46 58.81 -14.10 -13.52
C LYS A 46 58.56 -15.33 -14.40
N LYS A 47 57.66 -15.34 -15.41
CA LYS A 47 57.30 -14.36 -16.48
C LYS A 47 55.82 -14.59 -16.95
N LYS A 48 55.00 -13.71 -17.58
CA LYS A 48 54.87 -12.22 -17.67
C LYS A 48 53.57 -11.71 -18.39
N LYS A 49 52.39 -12.39 -18.46
CA LYS A 49 51.20 -11.88 -19.25
C LYS A 49 49.77 -12.31 -18.82
N LYS A 50 48.84 -11.33 -18.84
CA LYS A 50 47.35 -11.34 -18.64
C LYS A 50 46.79 -11.52 -17.20
N LYS A 51 45.70 -10.78 -16.92
CA LYS A 51 44.86 -10.70 -15.67
C LYS A 51 45.53 -10.25 -14.35
N SER A 52 45.47 -8.94 -14.04
CA SER A 52 45.24 -8.32 -12.70
C SER A 52 45.77 -6.85 -12.60
N ARG A 53 45.22 -5.92 -13.39
CA ARG A 53 45.63 -4.50 -13.38
C ARG A 53 44.68 -3.61 -12.55
N LEU A 54 44.25 -4.11 -11.39
CA LEU A 54 43.12 -3.58 -10.61
C LEU A 54 43.38 -3.64 -9.09
N ALA A 55 44.51 -3.12 -8.61
CA ALA A 55 44.90 -3.22 -7.19
C ALA A 55 45.81 -2.11 -6.62
N LYS A 56 46.16 -1.07 -7.40
CA LYS A 56 47.03 0.05 -6.93
C LYS A 56 46.68 1.44 -7.48
N LEU A 57 45.45 1.65 -7.93
CA LEU A 57 44.89 2.96 -8.27
C LEU A 57 43.39 2.96 -7.92
N LEU A 58 43.09 3.30 -6.66
CA LEU A 58 41.82 3.83 -6.13
C LEU A 58 41.85 3.80 -4.59
N ASN A 59 42.27 4.91 -3.99
CA ASN A 59 41.79 5.43 -2.70
C ASN A 59 42.59 6.70 -2.32
N PRO A 60 41.96 7.70 -1.67
CA PRO A 60 40.62 8.17 -1.99
C PRO A 60 40.54 9.71 -2.09
N ILE A 61 39.61 10.23 -2.90
CA ILE A 61 39.08 11.58 -2.73
C ILE A 61 37.67 11.43 -2.15
N SER A 62 37.59 11.47 -0.82
CA SER A 62 36.35 11.32 -0.05
C SER A 62 36.41 12.23 1.18
N GLY A 63 36.01 13.49 1.00
CA GLY A 63 36.12 14.54 2.03
C GLY A 63 35.79 15.95 1.51
N SER A 64 34.71 16.08 0.72
CA SER A 64 34.34 17.37 0.09
C SER A 64 32.84 17.61 -0.08
N ALA A 65 32.01 16.62 0.29
CA ALA A 65 30.55 16.69 0.23
C ALA A 65 29.95 16.53 1.63
N GLU A 66 30.38 15.50 2.36
CA GLU A 66 29.94 15.23 3.74
C GLU A 66 30.22 16.41 4.67
N ASP A 67 31.46 16.92 4.68
CA ASP A 67 31.86 18.00 5.59
C ASP A 67 31.16 19.33 5.26
N LYS A 68 30.77 19.56 3.99
CA LYS A 68 29.94 20.71 3.59
C LYS A 68 28.48 20.55 4.04
N ILE A 69 27.95 19.33 4.03
CA ILE A 69 26.62 19.02 4.55
C ILE A 69 26.63 19.17 6.08
N VAL A 70 27.65 18.65 6.77
CA VAL A 70 27.84 18.84 8.23
C VAL A 70 27.97 20.33 8.55
N GLU A 71 28.80 21.09 7.84
CA GLU A 71 28.93 22.55 8.06
C GLU A 71 27.59 23.27 7.87
N THR A 72 26.85 22.95 6.80
CA THR A 72 25.56 23.61 6.49
C THR A 72 24.47 23.24 7.52
N VAL A 73 24.42 21.98 7.96
CA VAL A 73 23.50 21.55 9.03
C VAL A 73 23.90 22.20 10.35
N MET A 74 25.18 22.18 10.73
CA MET A 74 25.69 22.86 11.93
C MET A 74 25.37 24.37 11.93
N LYS A 75 25.45 25.04 10.77
CA LYS A 75 25.08 26.47 10.63
C LYS A 75 23.60 26.74 10.90
N LYS A 76 22.70 25.82 10.52
CA LYS A 76 21.27 25.90 10.85
C LYS A 76 20.99 25.53 12.30
N VAL A 77 21.47 24.37 12.76
CA VAL A 77 21.20 23.90 14.11
C VAL A 77 21.77 24.86 15.16
N LYS A 78 22.94 25.48 14.94
CA LYS A 78 23.47 26.52 15.85
C LYS A 78 22.74 27.86 15.81
N ALA A 79 21.91 28.12 14.79
CA ALA A 79 21.03 29.29 14.76
C ALA A 79 19.74 29.07 15.58
N GLU A 80 19.33 27.82 15.77
CA GLU A 80 18.12 27.43 16.53
C GLU A 80 18.47 26.97 17.95
N HIS A 81 19.62 26.30 18.14
CA HIS A 81 20.13 25.74 19.38
C HIS A 81 21.66 25.91 19.51
N ALA A 82 22.11 26.86 20.33
CA ALA A 82 23.51 27.28 20.43
C ALA A 82 24.53 26.16 20.76
N ASN A 83 24.12 25.11 21.49
CA ASN A 83 25.01 24.08 22.04
C ASN A 83 25.02 22.77 21.21
N ALA A 84 24.91 22.86 19.89
CA ALA A 84 25.02 21.69 19.00
C ALA A 84 26.48 21.25 18.80
N ASP A 85 26.77 19.98 19.09
CA ASP A 85 28.08 19.35 18.93
C ASP A 85 28.23 18.67 17.55
N GLU A 86 29.43 18.72 16.96
CA GLU A 86 29.69 18.25 15.60
C GLU A 86 29.64 16.72 15.49
N ASP A 87 30.16 15.99 16.47
CA ASP A 87 30.15 14.53 16.45
C ASP A 87 28.75 13.99 16.73
N SER A 88 27.95 14.67 17.56
CA SER A 88 26.52 14.38 17.74
C SER A 88 25.74 14.54 16.42
N VAL A 89 26.04 15.57 15.62
CA VAL A 89 25.42 15.80 14.31
C VAL A 89 25.93 14.81 13.26
N ARG A 90 27.23 14.46 13.24
CA ARG A 90 27.76 13.36 12.40
C ARG A 90 27.09 12.03 12.73
N ALA A 91 26.93 11.70 14.01
CA ALA A 91 26.27 10.48 14.46
C ALA A 91 24.80 10.43 14.04
N ALA A 92 24.05 11.53 14.19
CA ALA A 92 22.67 11.63 13.72
C ALA A 92 22.55 11.48 12.19
N LEU A 93 23.42 12.14 11.42
CA LEU A 93 23.46 12.02 9.95
C LEU A 93 23.85 10.61 9.47
N GLN A 94 24.67 9.88 10.25
CA GLN A 94 24.97 8.46 10.00
C GLN A 94 23.77 7.56 10.34
N GLN A 95 23.10 7.77 11.49
CA GLN A 95 21.89 7.02 11.86
C GLN A 95 20.73 7.24 10.87
N LEU A 96 20.63 8.41 10.24
CA LEU A 96 19.66 8.73 9.19
C LEU A 96 20.02 8.14 7.80
N ASN A 97 21.16 7.48 7.64
CA ASN A 97 21.63 6.84 6.39
C ASN A 97 21.60 7.76 5.15
N LEU A 98 21.70 9.08 5.35
CA LEU A 98 21.54 10.11 4.31
C LEU A 98 22.50 9.94 3.12
N LYS A 99 23.67 9.31 3.33
CA LYS A 99 24.64 9.02 2.26
C LYS A 99 24.07 8.11 1.17
N ASP A 100 23.39 7.02 1.55
CA ASP A 100 22.85 6.06 0.58
C ASP A 100 21.49 6.49 0.02
N VAL A 101 20.74 7.36 0.71
CA VAL A 101 19.57 8.05 0.15
C VAL A 101 19.99 9.07 -0.91
N VAL A 102 20.95 9.95 -0.61
CA VAL A 102 21.48 10.96 -1.55
C VAL A 102 22.25 10.33 -2.71
N ALA A 103 22.88 9.17 -2.52
CA ALA A 103 23.53 8.40 -3.58
C ALA A 103 22.60 7.44 -4.36
N GLY A 104 21.28 7.43 -4.08
CA GLY A 104 20.31 6.57 -4.78
C GLY A 104 20.50 5.06 -4.57
N LYS A 105 21.15 4.65 -3.47
CA LYS A 105 21.48 3.26 -3.14
C LYS A 105 20.50 2.60 -2.18
N SER A 106 19.76 3.37 -1.40
CA SER A 106 18.71 2.88 -0.50
C SER A 106 17.46 3.76 -0.58
N GLY A 107 16.28 3.14 -0.58
CA GLY A 107 15.07 3.85 -0.20
C GLY A 107 15.10 4.22 1.29
N LEU A 108 14.32 5.23 1.67
CA LEU A 108 14.06 5.52 3.10
C LEU A 108 13.52 4.26 3.78
N GLY A 109 14.17 3.83 4.86
CA GLY A 109 13.88 2.54 5.51
C GLY A 109 14.75 1.36 5.06
N GLY A 110 15.82 1.58 4.29
CA GLY A 110 16.84 0.54 4.00
C GLY A 110 16.45 -0.50 2.94
N LYS A 111 15.22 -0.46 2.44
CA LYS A 111 14.76 -1.28 1.30
C LYS A 111 15.53 -0.88 0.02
N ASN A 112 15.68 -1.84 -0.91
CA ASN A 112 16.41 -1.78 -2.20
C ASN A 112 17.90 -2.22 -2.26
N GLN A 113 18.49 -2.79 -1.21
CA GLN A 113 19.93 -3.20 -1.19
C GLN A 113 20.37 -4.27 -2.24
N LYS A 114 19.51 -4.73 -3.17
CA LYS A 114 19.79 -5.83 -4.11
C LYS A 114 19.46 -5.62 -5.59
N ASP A 115 18.82 -4.53 -6.02
CA ASP A 115 18.50 -4.33 -7.45
C ASP A 115 18.53 -2.86 -7.91
N THR A 116 19.49 -2.07 -7.41
CA THR A 116 19.78 -0.70 -7.90
C THR A 116 20.46 -0.70 -9.29
N GLY A 117 20.15 -1.68 -10.14
CA GLY A 117 20.69 -1.90 -11.49
C GLY A 117 20.15 -0.93 -12.55
N GLY A 118 19.99 0.35 -12.20
CA GLY A 118 19.58 1.44 -13.09
C GLY A 118 18.16 1.34 -13.64
N HIS A 119 17.24 0.63 -12.95
CA HIS A 119 15.81 0.52 -13.26
C HIS A 119 15.49 0.41 -14.78
N LYS A 120 16.20 -0.45 -15.52
CA LYS A 120 16.26 -0.51 -17.00
C LYS A 120 14.92 -0.56 -17.77
N PHE A 121 13.80 -0.80 -17.10
CA PHE A 121 12.46 -0.70 -17.66
C PHE A 121 11.87 0.72 -17.52
N TRP A 122 11.90 1.27 -16.29
CA TRP A 122 11.42 2.62 -15.98
C TRP A 122 12.26 3.72 -16.64
N ALA A 123 13.54 3.45 -16.89
CA ALA A 123 14.43 4.30 -17.70
C ALA A 123 14.00 4.41 -19.19
N THR A 124 12.95 3.70 -19.63
CA THR A 124 12.36 3.82 -20.97
C THR A 124 10.83 4.02 -20.92
N GLN A 125 10.26 4.38 -19.76
CA GLN A 125 8.85 4.74 -19.64
C GLN A 125 8.71 6.27 -19.48
N PRO A 126 7.59 6.87 -19.88
CA PRO A 126 7.29 8.28 -19.63
C PRO A 126 6.94 8.50 -18.14
N VAL A 127 7.97 8.52 -17.30
CA VAL A 127 7.92 8.85 -15.86
C VAL A 127 9.09 9.78 -15.51
N PRO A 128 8.99 10.66 -14.50
CA PRO A 128 10.08 11.56 -14.11
C PRO A 128 11.34 10.79 -13.68
N GLN A 129 12.49 11.13 -14.24
CA GLN A 129 13.71 10.34 -14.13
C GLN A 129 14.63 10.81 -12.98
N TYR A 130 15.52 9.93 -12.51
CA TYR A 130 16.50 10.31 -11.47
C TYR A 130 17.43 11.43 -11.96
N GLY A 131 17.54 12.49 -11.18
CA GLY A 131 18.35 13.67 -11.50
C GLY A 131 17.68 14.66 -12.45
N GLU A 132 16.43 14.42 -12.85
CA GLU A 132 15.58 15.45 -13.46
C GLU A 132 15.34 16.59 -12.45
N GLY A 133 15.29 17.83 -12.95
CA GLY A 133 14.96 18.99 -12.12
C GLY A 133 13.49 19.01 -11.71
N LEU A 134 13.10 19.97 -10.86
CA LEU A 134 11.68 20.27 -10.68
C LEU A 134 11.09 20.77 -12.02
N PRO A 135 9.91 20.31 -12.43
CA PRO A 135 9.30 20.77 -13.67
C PRO A 135 8.82 22.22 -13.53
N GLU A 136 9.03 23.03 -14.57
CA GLU A 136 8.58 24.44 -14.62
C GLU A 136 7.05 24.55 -14.60
N GLN A 137 6.35 23.56 -15.15
CA GLN A 137 4.91 23.43 -15.15
C GLN A 137 4.48 21.95 -15.11
N ASP A 138 3.30 21.70 -14.55
CA ASP A 138 2.65 20.39 -14.61
C ASP A 138 2.22 20.05 -16.05
N GLY A 139 2.22 18.76 -16.41
CA GLY A 139 1.76 18.33 -17.74
C GLY A 139 2.26 16.97 -18.21
N LEU A 140 2.05 16.71 -19.51
CA LEU A 140 2.45 15.48 -20.19
C LEU A 140 3.98 15.31 -20.29
N ILE A 141 4.43 14.05 -20.37
CA ILE A 141 5.84 13.70 -20.64
C ILE A 141 6.01 13.31 -22.12
N GLU A 142 5.12 12.45 -22.63
CA GLU A 142 4.91 12.16 -24.05
C GLU A 142 3.49 12.59 -24.48
N PRO A 143 3.31 13.15 -25.69
CA PRO A 143 1.99 13.45 -26.21
C PRO A 143 1.17 12.18 -26.45
N SER A 144 -0.15 12.27 -26.26
CA SER A 144 -1.10 11.23 -26.63
C SER A 144 -1.04 10.94 -28.13
N LYS A 145 -1.05 9.67 -28.52
CA LYS A 145 -0.88 9.22 -29.92
C LYS A 145 -2.23 8.79 -30.49
N PRO A 146 -2.53 9.10 -31.77
CA PRO A 146 -3.79 8.71 -32.40
C PRO A 146 -3.89 7.18 -32.52
N PRO A 147 -5.11 6.58 -32.55
CA PRO A 147 -5.29 5.13 -32.54
C PRO A 147 -4.53 4.37 -33.64
N GLU A 148 -4.30 5.01 -34.78
CA GLU A 148 -3.60 4.47 -35.96
C GLU A 148 -2.10 4.26 -35.70
N GLU A 149 -1.50 5.05 -34.80
CA GLU A 149 -0.12 4.88 -34.35
C GLU A 149 0.02 3.83 -33.22
N LEU A 150 -1.10 3.38 -32.63
CA LEU A 150 -1.09 2.42 -31.54
C LEU A 150 -0.99 0.98 -32.05
N LYS A 151 -0.17 0.18 -31.35
CA LYS A 151 -0.02 -1.24 -31.66
C LYS A 151 -1.32 -1.99 -31.34
N GLN A 152 -2.04 -2.40 -32.38
CA GLN A 152 -3.34 -3.05 -32.27
C GLN A 152 -3.29 -4.47 -31.66
N GLN A 153 -2.17 -5.18 -31.83
CA GLN A 153 -1.97 -6.53 -31.29
C GLN A 153 -1.03 -6.51 -30.06
N PRO A 154 -1.25 -7.40 -29.06
CA PRO A 154 -0.39 -7.50 -27.89
C PRO A 154 1.05 -7.90 -28.24
N ASP A 155 1.97 -7.78 -27.30
CA ASP A 155 3.31 -8.37 -27.46
C ASP A 155 3.27 -9.90 -27.31
N PRO A 156 4.05 -10.65 -28.11
CA PRO A 156 4.10 -12.11 -28.01
C PRO A 156 4.73 -12.53 -26.67
N LEU A 157 4.02 -13.37 -25.94
CA LEU A 157 4.56 -14.08 -24.78
C LEU A 157 5.44 -15.26 -25.25
N PRO A 158 6.31 -15.81 -24.38
CA PRO A 158 6.94 -17.10 -24.64
C PRO A 158 5.86 -18.17 -24.84
N LYS A 159 6.05 -19.05 -25.84
CA LYS A 159 5.10 -20.06 -26.35
C LYS A 159 4.31 -20.90 -25.32
N ASP A 160 4.81 -21.02 -24.09
CA ASP A 160 4.21 -21.80 -23.02
C ASP A 160 3.16 -20.99 -22.23
N PHE A 161 3.01 -19.70 -22.54
CA PHE A 161 2.08 -18.74 -21.94
C PHE A 161 1.20 -18.04 -22.97
N GLU A 162 0.00 -17.65 -22.54
CA GLU A 162 -0.99 -16.92 -23.34
C GLU A 162 -1.60 -15.76 -22.54
N TRP A 163 -2.03 -14.71 -23.25
CA TRP A 163 -2.79 -13.61 -22.65
C TRP A 163 -4.22 -14.04 -22.38
N THR A 164 -4.79 -13.55 -21.29
CA THR A 164 -6.22 -13.70 -20.96
C THR A 164 -6.75 -12.35 -20.49
N THR A 165 -7.98 -12.03 -20.86
CA THR A 165 -8.80 -11.05 -20.13
C THR A 165 -9.55 -11.82 -19.04
N LEU A 166 -9.82 -11.21 -17.89
CA LEU A 166 -10.59 -11.81 -16.79
C LEU A 166 -11.97 -11.15 -16.70
N ASP A 167 -13.05 -11.93 -16.82
CA ASP A 167 -14.39 -11.43 -16.55
C ASP A 167 -14.72 -11.57 -15.06
N ILE A 168 -14.68 -10.45 -14.33
CA ILE A 168 -14.98 -10.37 -12.89
C ILE A 168 -16.47 -10.71 -12.58
N ASN A 169 -17.32 -10.83 -13.61
CA ASN A 169 -18.69 -11.33 -13.47
C ASN A 169 -18.79 -12.88 -13.47
N ASP A 170 -17.76 -13.58 -13.93
CA ASP A 170 -17.66 -15.05 -13.86
C ASP A 170 -17.08 -15.46 -12.48
N PRO A 171 -17.85 -16.16 -11.62
CA PRO A 171 -17.39 -16.58 -10.31
C PRO A 171 -16.14 -17.47 -10.33
N ALA A 172 -15.91 -18.24 -11.41
CA ALA A 172 -14.71 -19.06 -11.54
C ALA A 172 -13.47 -18.20 -11.79
N GLN A 173 -13.54 -17.24 -12.71
CA GLN A 173 -12.42 -16.33 -13.01
C GLN A 173 -12.14 -15.37 -11.84
N LEU A 174 -13.17 -14.86 -11.17
CA LEU A 174 -13.02 -14.09 -9.93
C LEU A 174 -12.33 -14.93 -8.82
N LYS A 175 -12.69 -16.21 -8.68
CA LYS A 175 -12.03 -17.14 -7.75
C LYS A 175 -10.56 -17.41 -8.12
N GLU A 176 -10.22 -17.51 -9.40
CA GLU A 176 -8.80 -17.61 -9.82
C GLU A 176 -7.97 -16.37 -9.47
N VAL A 177 -8.52 -15.16 -9.65
CA VAL A 177 -7.84 -13.90 -9.25
C VAL A 177 -7.69 -13.85 -7.72
N TYR A 178 -8.74 -14.19 -6.98
CA TYR A 178 -8.71 -14.32 -5.51
C TYR A 178 -7.62 -15.31 -5.03
N GLU A 179 -7.53 -16.50 -5.63
CA GLU A 179 -6.53 -17.52 -5.29
C GLU A 179 -5.10 -17.10 -5.66
N LEU A 180 -4.93 -16.48 -6.84
CA LEU A 180 -3.64 -15.93 -7.27
C LEU A 180 -3.13 -14.91 -6.26
N LEU A 181 -3.98 -13.94 -5.88
CA LEU A 181 -3.63 -12.87 -4.94
C LEU A 181 -3.37 -13.43 -3.54
N SER A 182 -4.30 -14.23 -3.00
CA SER A 182 -4.21 -14.82 -1.66
C SER A 182 -3.02 -15.77 -1.45
N ALA A 183 -2.35 -16.22 -2.53
CA ALA A 183 -1.13 -17.03 -2.46
C ALA A 183 0.15 -16.29 -2.89
N ASN A 184 0.07 -15.15 -3.60
CA ASN A 184 1.24 -14.54 -4.27
C ASN A 184 1.30 -13.00 -4.24
N TYR A 185 0.32 -12.29 -3.68
CA TYR A 185 0.33 -10.83 -3.56
C TYR A 185 1.11 -10.37 -2.31
N VAL A 186 0.91 -9.11 -1.90
CA VAL A 186 1.66 -8.41 -0.86
C VAL A 186 1.73 -9.19 0.46
N GLU A 187 2.97 -9.31 0.95
CA GLU A 187 3.37 -9.89 2.23
C GLU A 187 4.14 -8.80 3.00
N ASP A 188 4.09 -8.83 4.33
CA ASP A 188 4.97 -8.04 5.19
C ASP A 188 6.43 -8.50 5.08
N ASP A 189 7.38 -7.71 5.60
CA ASP A 189 8.81 -7.99 5.45
C ASP A 189 9.23 -9.33 6.12
N ASP A 190 8.55 -9.72 7.21
CA ASP A 190 8.73 -11.00 7.92
C ASP A 190 7.87 -12.15 7.37
N ALA A 191 7.01 -11.88 6.38
CA ALA A 191 6.02 -12.81 5.82
C ALA A 191 5.09 -13.49 6.85
N SER A 192 4.76 -12.80 7.94
CA SER A 192 3.78 -13.23 8.96
C SER A 192 2.31 -12.95 8.55
N PHE A 193 2.10 -12.02 7.62
CA PHE A 193 0.79 -11.55 7.15
C PHE A 193 0.74 -11.45 5.62
N ARG A 194 -0.41 -11.80 5.02
CA ARG A 194 -0.66 -11.58 3.59
C ARG A 194 -2.08 -11.08 3.36
N PHE A 195 -2.25 -10.05 2.53
CA PHE A 195 -3.58 -9.53 2.20
C PHE A 195 -4.52 -10.63 1.66
N LYS A 196 -5.76 -10.61 2.15
CA LYS A 196 -6.83 -11.56 1.85
C LYS A 196 -8.05 -10.79 1.35
N TYR A 197 -7.88 -10.07 0.24
CA TYR A 197 -8.96 -9.49 -0.55
C TYR A 197 -10.08 -10.53 -0.75
N SER A 198 -11.34 -10.15 -0.54
CA SER A 198 -12.47 -11.07 -0.79
C SER A 198 -12.93 -10.99 -2.26
N ALA A 199 -13.78 -11.92 -2.68
CA ALA A 199 -14.37 -11.88 -4.02
C ALA A 199 -15.24 -10.62 -4.21
N GLU A 200 -15.95 -10.21 -3.15
CA GLU A 200 -16.80 -9.02 -3.11
C GLU A 200 -15.95 -7.74 -3.13
N PHE A 201 -14.81 -7.72 -2.41
CA PHE A 201 -13.85 -6.62 -2.49
C PHE A 201 -13.32 -6.46 -3.91
N LEU A 202 -12.84 -7.54 -4.52
CA LEU A 202 -12.33 -7.51 -5.89
C LEU A 202 -13.41 -7.07 -6.87
N LYS A 203 -14.68 -7.48 -6.67
CA LYS A 203 -15.79 -7.01 -7.49
C LYS A 203 -16.08 -5.51 -7.33
N TRP A 204 -16.09 -5.00 -6.09
CA TRP A 204 -16.25 -3.58 -5.79
C TRP A 204 -15.10 -2.74 -6.37
N ALA A 205 -13.86 -3.17 -6.17
CA ALA A 205 -12.64 -2.52 -6.64
C ALA A 205 -12.51 -2.50 -8.17
N LEU A 206 -12.86 -3.60 -8.84
CA LEU A 206 -12.59 -3.81 -10.26
C LEU A 206 -13.78 -3.46 -11.18
N GLN A 207 -14.94 -3.07 -10.65
CA GLN A 207 -16.12 -2.73 -11.47
C GLN A 207 -16.74 -1.34 -11.17
N PRO A 208 -15.95 -0.25 -11.05
CA PRO A 208 -16.52 1.10 -10.97
C PRO A 208 -17.21 1.50 -12.30
N PRO A 209 -18.05 2.55 -12.30
CA PRO A 209 -18.74 3.02 -13.49
C PRO A 209 -17.77 3.28 -14.66
N GLY A 210 -18.06 2.70 -15.82
CA GLY A 210 -17.23 2.84 -17.02
C GLY A 210 -16.02 1.90 -17.13
N TYR A 211 -15.83 0.95 -16.20
CA TYR A 211 -14.70 0.01 -16.27
C TYR A 211 -14.59 -0.73 -17.61
N HIS A 212 -13.36 -0.98 -18.04
CA HIS A 212 -13.05 -1.70 -19.29
C HIS A 212 -12.60 -3.13 -18.97
N LYS A 213 -13.35 -4.14 -19.42
CA LYS A 213 -13.00 -5.56 -19.20
C LYS A 213 -11.58 -5.86 -19.67
N GLU A 214 -11.16 -5.26 -20.78
CA GLU A 214 -9.83 -5.42 -21.39
C GLU A 214 -8.67 -4.89 -20.54
N TRP A 215 -8.94 -4.14 -19.46
CA TRP A 215 -7.92 -3.68 -18.52
C TRP A 215 -7.66 -4.68 -17.38
N HIS A 216 -8.49 -5.72 -17.22
CA HIS A 216 -8.28 -6.81 -16.26
C HIS A 216 -7.52 -7.96 -16.92
N LEU A 217 -6.20 -7.79 -17.02
CA LEU A 217 -5.31 -8.64 -17.80
C LEU A 217 -4.66 -9.72 -16.94
N GLY A 218 -4.53 -10.91 -17.49
CA GLY A 218 -3.76 -11.98 -16.90
C GLY A 218 -2.92 -12.74 -17.92
N VAL A 219 -2.07 -13.61 -17.39
CA VAL A 219 -1.28 -14.57 -18.16
C VAL A 219 -1.61 -15.97 -17.68
N ARG A 220 -1.96 -16.86 -18.62
CA ARG A 220 -2.20 -18.29 -18.37
C ARG A 220 -1.06 -19.13 -18.92
N VAL A 221 -0.87 -20.32 -18.35
CA VAL A 221 -0.02 -21.37 -18.95
C VAL A 221 -0.84 -22.15 -19.97
N VAL A 222 -0.36 -22.23 -21.21
CA VAL A 222 -1.13 -22.76 -22.37
C VAL A 222 -1.64 -24.18 -22.14
N THR A 223 -0.82 -25.03 -21.51
CA THR A 223 -1.05 -26.48 -21.39
C THR A 223 -2.05 -26.90 -20.30
N ASN A 224 -2.29 -26.06 -19.30
CA ASN A 224 -3.20 -26.35 -18.18
C ASN A 224 -4.13 -25.19 -17.80
N LYS A 225 -4.11 -24.10 -18.59
CA LYS A 225 -4.91 -22.88 -18.45
C LYS A 225 -4.79 -22.14 -17.11
N LYS A 226 -3.87 -22.54 -16.24
CA LYS A 226 -3.67 -21.93 -14.91
C LYS A 226 -3.22 -20.48 -15.04
N LEU A 227 -3.94 -19.58 -14.36
CA LEU A 227 -3.55 -18.18 -14.18
C LEU A 227 -2.24 -18.10 -13.36
N VAL A 228 -1.24 -17.36 -13.87
CA VAL A 228 0.10 -17.22 -13.26
C VAL A 228 0.55 -15.77 -13.06
N ALA A 229 -0.18 -14.81 -13.64
CA ALA A 229 -0.03 -13.40 -13.35
C ALA A 229 -1.32 -12.63 -13.63
N PHE A 230 -1.46 -11.46 -13.01
CA PHE A 230 -2.59 -10.54 -13.15
C PHE A 230 -2.10 -9.08 -13.02
N ILE A 231 -2.80 -8.16 -13.67
CA ILE A 231 -2.72 -6.71 -13.49
C ILE A 231 -4.08 -6.12 -13.87
N SER A 232 -4.54 -5.09 -13.18
CA SER A 232 -5.80 -4.42 -13.50
C SER A 232 -5.64 -2.92 -13.60
N GLY A 233 -6.35 -2.32 -14.56
CA GLY A 233 -6.68 -0.89 -14.56
C GLY A 233 -8.17 -0.66 -14.36
N VAL A 234 -8.55 0.45 -13.72
CA VAL A 234 -9.91 1.02 -13.74
C VAL A 234 -9.86 2.51 -14.12
N PRO A 235 -10.90 3.10 -14.73
CA PRO A 235 -10.89 4.51 -15.09
C PRO A 235 -10.98 5.41 -13.85
N VAL A 236 -10.27 6.53 -13.88
CA VAL A 236 -10.35 7.58 -12.85
C VAL A 236 -10.13 8.95 -13.48
N THR A 237 -10.87 9.96 -13.06
CA THR A 237 -10.56 11.36 -13.37
C THR A 237 -9.86 11.98 -12.17
N LEU A 238 -8.62 12.40 -12.34
CA LEU A 238 -7.80 13.01 -11.29
C LEU A 238 -7.73 14.51 -11.50
N ARG A 239 -7.91 15.29 -10.43
CA ARG A 239 -7.42 16.66 -10.37
C ARG A 239 -5.97 16.62 -9.90
N VAL A 240 -5.05 17.21 -10.67
CA VAL A 240 -3.65 17.41 -10.28
C VAL A 240 -3.37 18.91 -10.33
N ARG A 241 -3.40 19.54 -9.15
CA ARG A 241 -3.41 20.98 -8.93
C ARG A 241 -4.55 21.66 -9.70
N GLN A 242 -4.25 22.39 -10.76
CA GLN A 242 -5.24 23.05 -11.62
C GLN A 242 -5.71 22.20 -12.82
N ASN A 243 -5.14 21.00 -13.02
CA ASN A 243 -5.35 20.19 -14.21
C ASN A 243 -6.35 19.06 -13.98
N GLU A 244 -7.31 18.88 -14.88
CA GLU A 244 -8.10 17.63 -14.97
C GLU A 244 -7.35 16.62 -15.85
N VAL A 245 -7.10 15.43 -15.31
CA VAL A 245 -6.33 14.36 -15.95
C VAL A 245 -7.15 13.08 -15.97
N LYS A 246 -7.58 12.64 -17.16
CA LYS A 246 -8.26 11.37 -17.35
C LYS A 246 -7.22 10.25 -17.41
N ALA A 247 -7.28 9.35 -16.43
CA ALA A 247 -6.24 8.38 -16.15
C ALA A 247 -6.82 6.99 -15.90
N SER A 248 -5.92 6.01 -15.83
CA SER A 248 -6.20 4.68 -15.29
C SER A 248 -5.61 4.55 -13.88
N GLU A 249 -6.38 4.07 -12.91
CA GLU A 249 -5.82 3.59 -11.65
C GLU A 249 -5.32 2.16 -11.86
N ILE A 250 -4.01 1.94 -11.77
CA ILE A 250 -3.37 0.64 -11.99
C ILE A 250 -3.04 0.00 -10.64
N ASN A 251 -3.59 -1.20 -10.42
CA ASN A 251 -3.50 -1.93 -9.16
C ASN A 251 -3.44 -3.47 -9.40
N PHE A 252 -3.35 -4.25 -8.32
CA PHE A 252 -3.39 -5.72 -8.30
C PHE A 252 -2.32 -6.45 -9.16
N LEU A 253 -1.20 -5.78 -9.47
CA LEU A 253 -0.06 -6.35 -10.20
C LEU A 253 0.56 -7.53 -9.43
N CYS A 254 0.24 -8.75 -9.84
CA CYS A 254 0.63 -9.99 -9.20
C CYS A 254 1.31 -10.95 -10.18
N VAL A 255 2.39 -11.60 -9.73
CA VAL A 255 3.09 -12.68 -10.46
C VAL A 255 3.40 -13.79 -9.46
N ILE A 256 3.08 -15.05 -9.82
CA ILE A 256 3.33 -16.18 -8.93
C ILE A 256 4.79 -16.25 -8.47
N LYS A 257 5.04 -16.67 -7.23
CA LYS A 257 6.39 -16.63 -6.63
C LYS A 257 7.46 -17.30 -7.49
N LYS A 258 7.11 -18.39 -8.19
CA LYS A 258 8.00 -19.14 -9.11
C LYS A 258 8.40 -18.40 -10.40
N LEU A 259 7.68 -17.34 -10.79
CA LEU A 259 7.97 -16.52 -11.98
C LEU A 259 8.47 -15.10 -11.63
N ARG A 260 8.61 -14.76 -10.34
CA ARG A 260 9.30 -13.54 -9.91
C ARG A 260 10.74 -13.52 -10.46
N HIS A 261 11.30 -12.32 -10.67
CA HIS A 261 12.58 -12.08 -11.34
C HIS A 261 12.71 -12.53 -12.81
N LYS A 262 11.69 -13.15 -13.42
CA LYS A 262 11.66 -13.51 -14.87
C LYS A 262 11.25 -12.35 -15.80
N ARG A 263 11.25 -11.10 -15.30
CA ARG A 263 10.87 -9.86 -16.03
C ARG A 263 9.44 -9.83 -16.61
N LEU A 264 8.52 -10.64 -16.08
CA LEU A 264 7.12 -10.66 -16.52
C LEU A 264 6.36 -9.36 -16.20
N ALA A 265 6.63 -8.71 -15.06
CA ALA A 265 5.95 -7.46 -14.69
C ALA A 265 6.12 -6.31 -15.71
N PRO A 266 7.32 -6.00 -16.24
CA PRO A 266 7.49 -5.12 -17.41
C PRO A 266 6.65 -5.46 -18.65
N VAL A 267 6.31 -6.74 -18.86
CA VAL A 267 5.47 -7.18 -19.99
C VAL A 267 3.99 -6.94 -19.68
N LEU A 268 3.54 -7.24 -18.45
CA LEU A 268 2.19 -6.92 -17.95
C LEU A 268 1.91 -5.42 -18.01
N ILE A 269 2.85 -4.59 -17.55
CA ILE A 269 2.72 -3.12 -17.56
C ILE A 269 2.59 -2.61 -19.00
N ARG A 270 3.45 -3.05 -19.92
CA ARG A 270 3.38 -2.62 -21.33
C ARG A 270 2.09 -3.04 -22.02
N GLU A 271 1.50 -4.18 -21.67
CA GLU A 271 0.19 -4.60 -22.21
C GLU A 271 -0.96 -3.80 -21.59
N VAL A 272 -0.99 -3.55 -20.27
CA VAL A 272 -2.07 -2.71 -19.69
C VAL A 272 -2.00 -1.29 -20.22
N THR A 273 -0.81 -0.68 -20.35
CA THR A 273 -0.63 0.62 -21.01
C THR A 273 -1.14 0.59 -22.45
N ARG A 274 -0.90 -0.48 -23.21
CA ARG A 274 -1.42 -0.62 -24.59
C ARG A 274 -2.95 -0.65 -24.62
N GLN A 275 -3.58 -1.39 -23.70
CA GLN A 275 -5.04 -1.45 -23.57
C GLN A 275 -5.65 -0.11 -23.08
N CYS A 276 -4.96 0.63 -22.21
CA CYS A 276 -5.38 1.97 -21.79
C CYS A 276 -5.31 2.98 -22.94
N ASN A 277 -4.18 3.01 -23.66
CA ASN A 277 -3.99 3.87 -24.82
C ASN A 277 -5.03 3.59 -25.92
N LEU A 278 -5.39 2.32 -26.16
CA LEU A 278 -6.43 1.94 -27.14
C LEU A 278 -7.86 2.39 -26.74
N LYS A 279 -8.09 2.76 -25.48
CA LYS A 279 -9.33 3.43 -25.02
C LYS A 279 -9.17 4.96 -24.92
N GLY A 280 -8.07 5.52 -25.40
CA GLY A 280 -7.76 6.95 -25.35
C GLY A 280 -7.21 7.45 -24.00
N THR A 281 -6.85 6.55 -23.08
CA THR A 281 -6.32 6.90 -21.74
C THR A 281 -4.81 6.70 -21.71
N PHE A 282 -4.04 7.79 -21.67
CA PHE A 282 -2.57 7.77 -21.79
C PHE A 282 -1.82 8.00 -20.48
N GLN A 283 -2.56 8.35 -19.42
CA GLN A 283 -2.04 8.63 -18.08
C GLN A 283 -2.50 7.53 -17.11
N ALA A 284 -1.75 7.35 -16.03
CA ALA A 284 -2.15 6.46 -14.95
C ALA A 284 -1.73 6.99 -13.59
N ILE A 285 -2.44 6.57 -12.55
CA ILE A 285 -1.98 6.62 -11.16
C ILE A 285 -1.72 5.21 -10.66
N TYR A 286 -0.65 5.04 -9.89
CA TYR A 286 -0.32 3.78 -9.25
C TYR A 286 0.46 4.05 -7.96
N THR A 287 0.49 3.06 -7.06
CA THR A 287 1.30 3.14 -5.84
C THR A 287 2.22 1.94 -5.68
N GLY A 288 3.21 2.07 -4.80
CA GLY A 288 4.11 0.97 -4.45
C GLY A 288 4.83 1.19 -3.12
N GLY A 289 4.93 0.12 -2.32
CA GLY A 289 5.78 0.09 -1.13
C GLY A 289 7.28 -0.04 -1.43
N ILE A 290 7.62 -0.42 -2.67
CA ILE A 290 8.99 -0.39 -3.19
C ILE A 290 9.22 0.97 -3.86
N PHE A 291 10.34 1.62 -3.56
CA PHE A 291 10.73 2.88 -4.19
C PHE A 291 11.20 2.66 -5.64
N LEU A 292 10.50 3.32 -6.57
CA LEU A 292 10.81 3.46 -7.99
C LEU A 292 11.13 4.93 -8.34
N PRO A 293 11.91 5.22 -9.40
CA PRO A 293 12.00 6.55 -9.99
C PRO A 293 10.68 6.95 -10.67
N THR A 294 10.04 8.07 -10.34
CA THR A 294 10.26 8.96 -9.19
C THR A 294 8.88 9.32 -8.62
N PRO A 295 8.64 9.22 -7.30
CA PRO A 295 7.29 9.40 -6.76
C PRO A 295 6.89 10.87 -6.74
N VAL A 296 5.62 11.13 -7.00
CA VAL A 296 5.03 12.47 -6.83
C VAL A 296 4.76 12.77 -5.35
N SER A 297 4.57 11.73 -4.52
CA SER A 297 4.51 11.84 -3.06
C SER A 297 4.79 10.50 -2.37
N THR A 298 5.05 10.54 -1.06
CA THR A 298 5.17 9.36 -0.20
C THR A 298 4.34 9.58 1.06
N CYS A 299 3.45 8.65 1.37
CA CYS A 299 2.68 8.61 2.61
C CYS A 299 3.19 7.47 3.51
N ARG A 300 2.99 7.59 4.82
CA ARG A 300 3.32 6.54 5.81
C ARG A 300 2.04 5.91 6.34
N TYR A 301 2.03 4.58 6.51
CA TYR A 301 0.94 3.87 7.18
C TYR A 301 0.96 4.11 8.69
N TYR A 302 -0.22 4.20 9.28
CA TYR A 302 -0.45 4.42 10.70
C TYR A 302 -1.51 3.45 11.21
N HIS A 303 -1.32 2.92 12.42
CA HIS A 303 -2.09 1.80 12.95
C HIS A 303 -2.70 2.12 14.31
N ARG A 304 -4.02 2.08 14.42
CA ARG A 304 -4.76 2.16 15.67
C ARG A 304 -5.18 0.76 16.11
N SER A 305 -4.51 0.25 17.14
CA SER A 305 -4.85 -1.05 17.75
C SER A 305 -6.26 -1.03 18.36
N ILE A 306 -7.13 -1.96 17.97
CA ILE A 306 -8.44 -2.19 18.60
C ILE A 306 -8.34 -3.42 19.50
N ASN A 307 -8.20 -4.61 18.91
CA ASN A 307 -8.11 -5.89 19.62
C ASN A 307 -6.68 -6.17 20.10
N VAL A 308 -6.15 -5.32 20.99
CA VAL A 308 -4.80 -5.46 21.59
C VAL A 308 -4.46 -6.90 22.02
N PRO A 309 -5.36 -7.69 22.66
CA PRO A 309 -5.07 -9.08 22.99
C PRO A 309 -4.70 -9.94 21.77
N LYS A 310 -5.46 -9.86 20.68
CA LYS A 310 -5.17 -10.61 19.44
C LYS A 310 -3.93 -10.07 18.74
N LEU A 311 -3.77 -8.74 18.64
CA LEU A 311 -2.61 -8.12 17.98
C LEU A 311 -1.27 -8.52 18.63
N LEU A 312 -1.24 -8.65 19.95
CA LEU A 312 -0.08 -9.18 20.69
C LEU A 312 0.10 -10.69 20.44
N ASP A 313 -0.98 -11.47 20.49
CA ASP A 313 -0.93 -12.93 20.28
C ASP A 313 -0.51 -13.33 18.84
N VAL A 314 -0.73 -12.46 17.84
CA VAL A 314 -0.27 -12.64 16.44
C VAL A 314 1.01 -11.88 16.11
N LYS A 315 1.64 -11.21 17.09
CA LYS A 315 2.86 -10.39 16.92
C LYS A 315 2.75 -9.20 15.94
N PHE A 316 1.53 -8.74 15.62
CA PHE A 316 1.34 -7.50 14.85
C PHE A 316 1.83 -6.26 15.62
N THR A 317 1.87 -6.35 16.95
CA THR A 317 2.43 -5.30 17.81
C THR A 317 3.06 -5.91 19.06
N PHE A 318 3.79 -5.10 19.81
CA PHE A 318 4.54 -5.52 21.01
C PHE A 318 4.24 -4.58 22.17
N VAL A 319 4.31 -5.09 23.41
CA VAL A 319 4.19 -4.26 24.61
C VAL A 319 5.45 -3.38 24.73
N PRO A 320 5.32 -2.03 24.82
CA PRO A 320 6.48 -1.16 25.02
C PRO A 320 7.24 -1.49 26.31
N ARG A 321 8.58 -1.32 26.31
CA ARG A 321 9.49 -1.71 27.42
C ARG A 321 9.12 -1.18 28.82
N HIS A 322 8.31 -0.12 28.90
CA HIS A 322 7.87 0.51 30.16
C HIS A 322 6.34 0.48 30.33
N SER A 323 5.68 -0.51 29.73
CA SER A 323 4.23 -0.74 29.78
C SER A 323 3.90 -2.21 30.08
N THR A 324 2.62 -2.54 30.17
CA THR A 324 2.12 -3.91 30.38
C THR A 324 0.98 -4.21 29.41
N ARG A 325 0.68 -5.50 29.16
CA ARG A 325 -0.48 -5.92 28.35
C ARG A 325 -1.78 -5.28 28.83
N ALA A 326 -2.00 -5.25 30.15
CA ALA A 326 -3.18 -4.62 30.75
C ALA A 326 -3.21 -3.09 30.55
N ARG A 327 -2.07 -2.40 30.72
CA ARG A 327 -1.97 -0.94 30.47
C ARG A 327 -2.24 -0.60 29.00
N MET A 328 -1.70 -1.38 28.06
CA MET A 328 -1.93 -1.20 26.63
C MET A 328 -3.40 -1.41 26.24
N ILE A 329 -4.05 -2.46 26.75
CA ILE A 329 -5.49 -2.69 26.56
C ILE A 329 -6.30 -1.49 27.07
N LEU A 330 -6.01 -0.98 28.27
CA LEU A 330 -6.70 0.17 28.85
C LEU A 330 -6.46 1.47 28.04
N GLN A 331 -5.23 1.68 27.55
CA GLN A 331 -4.89 2.85 26.72
C GLN A 331 -5.59 2.83 25.36
N CYS A 332 -5.77 1.65 24.75
CA CYS A 332 -6.42 1.49 23.45
C CYS A 332 -7.96 1.42 23.52
N ARG A 333 -8.56 1.16 24.69
CA ARG A 333 -10.02 1.03 24.87
C ARG A 333 -10.79 2.21 24.25
N LEU A 334 -11.88 1.88 23.57
CA LEU A 334 -12.80 2.84 22.94
C LEU A 334 -14.11 2.98 23.76
N PRO A 335 -14.86 4.09 23.60
CA PRO A 335 -16.24 4.20 24.06
C PRO A 335 -17.14 3.12 23.42
N GLN A 336 -18.32 2.88 24.01
CA GLN A 336 -19.29 1.94 23.42
C GLN A 336 -20.26 2.63 22.45
N THR A 337 -20.57 3.90 22.68
CA THR A 337 -21.48 4.71 21.87
C THR A 337 -20.68 5.75 21.08
N PRO A 338 -20.90 5.90 19.76
CA PRO A 338 -20.37 7.00 18.97
C PRO A 338 -20.82 8.38 19.52
N HIS A 339 -19.99 9.41 19.37
CA HIS A 339 -20.28 10.81 19.70
C HIS A 339 -21.58 11.26 19.04
N PHE A 340 -21.69 11.09 17.72
CA PHE A 340 -22.81 11.63 16.94
C PHE A 340 -24.08 10.75 16.96
N ALA A 341 -24.09 9.65 17.73
CA ALA A 341 -25.17 8.66 17.75
C ALA A 341 -26.56 9.23 18.12
N ASN A 342 -26.59 10.31 18.91
CA ASN A 342 -27.83 11.00 19.31
C ASN A 342 -28.04 12.32 18.54
N SER A 343 -27.21 12.62 17.54
CA SER A 343 -27.17 13.88 16.81
C SER A 343 -26.90 13.68 15.32
N GLY A 344 -27.66 12.77 14.69
CA GLY A 344 -27.68 12.63 13.23
C GLY A 344 -26.86 11.50 12.62
N LEU A 345 -26.04 10.76 13.38
CA LEU A 345 -25.22 9.69 12.83
C LEU A 345 -26.06 8.49 12.37
N ARG A 346 -26.03 8.21 11.07
CA ARG A 346 -26.65 7.03 10.46
C ARG A 346 -25.79 6.49 9.31
N GLU A 347 -26.07 5.27 8.86
CA GLU A 347 -25.46 4.78 7.61
C GLU A 347 -25.89 5.68 6.44
N MET A 348 -25.05 5.75 5.41
CA MET A 348 -25.42 6.37 4.14
C MET A 348 -26.52 5.55 3.43
N GLU A 349 -27.44 6.25 2.80
CA GLU A 349 -28.57 5.77 2.00
C GLU A 349 -28.55 6.36 0.58
N GLU A 350 -29.36 5.80 -0.32
CA GLU A 350 -29.50 6.26 -1.72
C GLU A 350 -29.88 7.76 -1.82
N ARG A 351 -30.72 8.26 -0.90
CA ARG A 351 -31.14 9.67 -0.88
C ARG A 351 -30.01 10.66 -0.54
N ASP A 352 -28.89 10.19 0.00
CA ASP A 352 -27.79 11.03 0.44
C ASP A 352 -26.77 11.30 -0.68
N VAL A 353 -26.82 10.53 -1.78
CA VAL A 353 -25.78 10.50 -2.82
C VAL A 353 -25.43 11.89 -3.34
N GLU A 354 -26.42 12.74 -3.66
CA GLU A 354 -26.15 14.08 -4.18
C GLU A 354 -25.55 15.02 -3.12
N GLN A 355 -26.04 15.00 -1.88
CA GLN A 355 -25.49 15.81 -0.78
C GLN A 355 -24.05 15.38 -0.43
N VAL A 356 -23.81 14.07 -0.37
CA VAL A 356 -22.46 13.51 -0.16
C VAL A 356 -21.55 13.79 -1.34
N THR A 357 -22.05 13.80 -2.58
CA THR A 357 -21.26 14.16 -3.78
C THR A 357 -20.82 15.63 -3.75
N ASP A 358 -21.70 16.55 -3.39
CA ASP A 358 -21.37 17.97 -3.24
C ASP A 358 -20.34 18.19 -2.10
N LEU A 359 -20.62 17.65 -0.91
CA LEU A 359 -19.73 17.78 0.25
C LEU A 359 -18.36 17.13 0.00
N TYR A 360 -18.33 15.95 -0.65
CA TYR A 360 -17.09 15.31 -1.10
C TYR A 360 -16.30 16.24 -2.02
N LYS A 361 -16.89 16.75 -3.11
CA LYS A 361 -16.19 17.61 -4.08
C LYS A 361 -15.56 18.82 -3.40
N ARG A 362 -16.37 19.61 -2.69
CA ARG A 362 -15.91 20.82 -1.99
C ARG A 362 -14.80 20.52 -0.97
N TYR A 363 -14.85 19.38 -0.30
CA TYR A 363 -13.85 19.01 0.70
C TYR A 363 -12.55 18.49 0.06
N MET A 364 -12.67 17.67 -1.00
CA MET A 364 -11.54 17.15 -1.76
C MET A 364 -10.86 18.21 -2.64
N ASP A 365 -11.53 19.33 -2.91
CA ASP A 365 -10.93 20.49 -3.56
C ASP A 365 -9.79 21.14 -2.74
N ARG A 366 -9.64 20.77 -1.46
CA ARG A 366 -8.59 21.27 -0.54
C ARG A 366 -7.25 20.51 -0.62
N PHE A 367 -7.12 19.51 -1.51
CA PHE A 367 -5.90 18.68 -1.62
C PHE A 367 -5.25 18.74 -3.02
N ASP A 368 -3.92 18.82 -3.12
CA ASP A 368 -3.23 19.04 -4.42
C ASP A 368 -3.58 17.99 -5.49
N MET A 369 -3.73 16.73 -5.11
CA MET A 369 -4.15 15.65 -6.02
C MET A 369 -5.34 14.89 -5.43
N SER A 370 -6.49 14.89 -6.12
CA SER A 370 -7.72 14.22 -5.65
C SER A 370 -8.55 13.61 -6.80
N PRO A 371 -9.36 12.56 -6.56
CA PRO A 371 -10.23 11.98 -7.58
C PRO A 371 -11.53 12.78 -7.72
N LEU A 372 -11.85 13.19 -8.94
CA LEU A 372 -13.09 13.87 -9.30
C LEU A 372 -14.18 12.82 -9.57
N MET A 373 -15.02 12.55 -8.55
CA MET A 373 -16.11 11.59 -8.66
C MET A 373 -17.42 12.25 -9.12
N SER A 374 -18.09 11.65 -10.09
CA SER A 374 -19.51 11.88 -10.38
C SER A 374 -20.41 11.28 -9.30
N ALA A 375 -21.69 11.66 -9.28
CA ALA A 375 -22.68 11.04 -8.37
C ALA A 375 -22.79 9.51 -8.58
N GLY A 376 -22.60 9.02 -9.81
CA GLY A 376 -22.57 7.59 -10.11
C GLY A 376 -21.36 6.87 -9.52
N GLU A 377 -20.19 7.51 -9.51
CA GLU A 377 -18.98 6.99 -8.85
C GLU A 377 -19.08 7.06 -7.33
N VAL A 378 -19.58 8.16 -6.76
CA VAL A 378 -19.88 8.28 -5.32
C VAL A 378 -20.86 7.19 -4.88
N ARG A 379 -21.95 6.98 -5.64
CA ARG A 379 -22.92 5.90 -5.41
C ARG A 379 -22.25 4.52 -5.43
N HIS A 380 -21.40 4.24 -6.41
CA HIS A 380 -20.66 2.97 -6.45
C HIS A 380 -19.72 2.84 -5.25
N TYR A 381 -18.76 3.75 -5.14
CA TYR A 381 -17.69 3.66 -4.15
C TYR A 381 -18.20 3.70 -2.71
N PHE A 382 -19.35 4.32 -2.41
CA PHE A 382 -19.89 4.42 -1.05
C PHE A 382 -21.11 3.53 -0.73
N LEU A 383 -21.88 3.05 -1.71
CA LEU A 383 -23.06 2.20 -1.45
C LEU A 383 -22.93 0.76 -1.98
N SER A 384 -22.19 0.47 -3.06
CA SER A 384 -22.16 -0.89 -3.62
C SER A 384 -21.38 -1.88 -2.75
N GLY A 385 -20.42 -1.40 -1.95
CA GLY A 385 -19.65 -2.18 -0.96
C GLY A 385 -20.40 -2.49 0.35
N LYS A 386 -21.65 -2.04 0.52
CA LYS A 386 -22.41 -2.11 1.80
C LYS A 386 -22.78 -3.53 2.27
N GLY A 387 -22.69 -4.53 1.38
CA GLY A 387 -23.07 -5.92 1.65
C GLY A 387 -24.58 -6.16 1.62
N THR A 388 -24.99 -7.43 1.75
CA THR A 388 -26.37 -7.90 1.61
C THR A 388 -26.96 -8.44 2.91
N GLY A 389 -28.28 -8.33 3.04
CA GLY A 389 -29.04 -8.82 4.19
C GLY A 389 -29.03 -7.87 5.40
N GLU A 390 -29.47 -8.39 6.54
CA GLU A 390 -29.48 -7.67 7.81
C GLU A 390 -28.08 -7.62 8.45
N VAL A 391 -27.90 -6.70 9.41
CA VAL A 391 -26.65 -6.58 10.17
C VAL A 391 -26.59 -7.71 11.20
N GLY A 392 -25.76 -8.71 10.95
CA GLY A 392 -25.63 -9.91 11.79
C GLY A 392 -24.96 -9.66 13.15
N PRO A 393 -24.83 -10.70 14.00
CA PRO A 393 -24.28 -10.58 15.36
C PRO A 393 -22.86 -10.01 15.44
N SER A 394 -22.08 -10.11 14.36
CA SER A 394 -20.74 -9.50 14.20
C SER A 394 -20.76 -8.00 13.89
N ARG A 395 -21.95 -7.38 13.80
CA ARG A 395 -22.18 -6.00 13.31
C ARG A 395 -21.68 -5.77 11.87
N ARG A 396 -21.78 -6.82 11.04
CA ARG A 396 -21.50 -6.80 9.59
C ARG A 396 -22.65 -7.43 8.80
N ARG A 397 -22.81 -7.06 7.54
CA ARG A 397 -23.65 -7.75 6.54
C ARG A 397 -22.86 -8.85 5.81
N GLU A 398 -23.56 -9.73 5.10
CA GLU A 398 -22.91 -10.68 4.19
C GLU A 398 -22.22 -9.93 3.04
N GLY A 399 -21.00 -10.34 2.67
CA GLY A 399 -20.23 -9.68 1.61
C GLY A 399 -19.87 -8.21 1.86
N GLN A 400 -19.96 -7.70 3.09
CA GLN A 400 -19.70 -6.29 3.38
C GLN A 400 -18.21 -5.95 3.24
N VAL A 401 -17.92 -5.08 2.27
CA VAL A 401 -16.58 -4.53 1.98
C VAL A 401 -16.38 -3.20 2.70
N LEU A 402 -17.45 -2.41 2.87
CA LEU A 402 -17.37 -1.00 3.22
C LEU A 402 -18.39 -0.59 4.29
N TRP A 403 -17.99 0.36 5.12
CA TRP A 403 -18.81 1.07 6.10
C TRP A 403 -18.81 2.55 5.71
N VAL A 404 -19.98 3.15 5.49
CA VAL A 404 -20.14 4.58 5.21
C VAL A 404 -21.26 5.14 6.08
N TYR A 405 -20.94 6.21 6.80
CA TYR A 405 -21.83 6.89 7.71
C TYR A 405 -21.88 8.37 7.39
N VAL A 406 -23.07 8.94 7.53
CA VAL A 406 -23.35 10.37 7.40
C VAL A 406 -23.80 10.93 8.75
N VAL A 407 -23.53 12.21 8.99
CA VAL A 407 -24.17 12.98 10.05
C VAL A 407 -25.23 13.86 9.37
N GLU A 408 -26.50 13.59 9.67
CA GLU A 408 -27.65 14.33 9.16
C GLU A 408 -28.15 15.31 10.23
N ASP A 409 -28.15 16.60 9.92
CA ASP A 409 -28.68 17.63 10.82
C ASP A 409 -30.16 17.35 11.16
N PRO A 410 -30.53 17.20 12.45
CA PRO A 410 -31.87 16.74 12.83
C PRO A 410 -33.02 17.65 12.39
N GLU A 411 -32.78 18.95 12.23
CA GLU A 411 -33.81 19.95 11.91
C GLU A 411 -33.92 20.19 10.40
N THR A 412 -32.79 20.45 9.73
CA THR A 412 -32.72 20.82 8.31
C THR A 412 -32.64 19.64 7.35
N LYS A 413 -32.29 18.44 7.84
CA LYS A 413 -32.00 17.23 7.04
C LYS A 413 -30.85 17.39 6.04
N LYS A 414 -29.98 18.37 6.27
CA LYS A 414 -28.73 18.53 5.53
C LYS A 414 -27.71 17.51 6.03
N ILE A 415 -26.96 16.88 5.12
CA ILE A 415 -25.76 16.12 5.49
C ILE A 415 -24.63 17.10 5.81
N THR A 416 -24.13 17.06 7.04
CA THR A 416 -23.07 17.96 7.54
C THR A 416 -21.69 17.30 7.53
N ASP A 417 -21.64 15.98 7.61
CA ASP A 417 -20.40 15.21 7.59
C ASP A 417 -20.64 13.83 6.96
N PHE A 418 -19.57 13.21 6.45
CA PHE A 418 -19.55 11.77 6.24
C PHE A 418 -18.15 11.19 6.48
N PHE A 419 -18.08 9.90 6.80
CA PHE A 419 -16.84 9.14 6.83
C PHE A 419 -17.04 7.71 6.32
N SER A 420 -15.97 7.12 5.80
CA SER A 420 -15.96 5.74 5.31
C SER A 420 -14.68 4.98 5.66
N PHE A 421 -14.79 3.67 5.76
CA PHE A 421 -13.66 2.75 5.87
C PHE A 421 -13.98 1.39 5.25
N PHE A 422 -12.97 0.74 4.67
CA PHE A 422 -13.10 -0.59 4.05
C PHE A 422 -12.44 -1.70 4.86
N SER A 423 -12.90 -2.93 4.68
CA SER A 423 -12.29 -4.15 5.22
C SER A 423 -11.25 -4.71 4.25
N LEU A 424 -10.01 -4.84 4.68
CA LEU A 424 -8.99 -5.62 3.98
C LEU A 424 -8.28 -6.54 4.98
N PRO A 425 -8.84 -7.73 5.26
CA PRO A 425 -8.26 -8.65 6.22
C PRO A 425 -6.95 -9.25 5.68
N SER A 426 -6.10 -9.72 6.59
CA SER A 426 -4.87 -10.45 6.26
C SER A 426 -4.93 -11.88 6.79
N SER A 427 -4.43 -12.84 6.01
CA SER A 427 -4.16 -14.19 6.50
C SER A 427 -2.96 -14.14 7.44
N VAL A 428 -3.07 -14.77 8.62
CA VAL A 428 -1.98 -14.86 9.61
C VAL A 428 -1.26 -16.19 9.40
N ILE A 429 0.07 -16.13 9.24
CA ILE A 429 0.91 -17.27 8.89
C ILE A 429 1.58 -17.83 10.16
N GLY A 430 1.54 -19.14 10.36
CA GLY A 430 2.23 -19.82 11.47
C GLY A 430 1.61 -19.64 12.87
N ASN A 431 0.39 -19.11 12.99
CA ASN A 431 -0.29 -18.95 14.28
C ASN A 431 -1.40 -20.00 14.46
N LEU A 432 -1.32 -20.81 15.53
CA LEU A 432 -2.26 -21.90 15.80
C LEU A 432 -3.63 -21.44 16.32
N LYS A 433 -3.75 -20.18 16.78
CA LYS A 433 -4.95 -19.64 17.46
C LYS A 433 -5.77 -18.72 16.56
N TYR A 434 -5.13 -18.02 15.62
CA TYR A 434 -5.75 -17.05 14.74
C TYR A 434 -5.23 -17.20 13.31
N SER A 435 -6.11 -17.48 12.35
CA SER A 435 -5.77 -17.61 10.92
C SER A 435 -6.02 -16.33 10.11
N VAL A 436 -6.74 -15.35 10.68
CA VAL A 436 -7.09 -14.07 10.03
C VAL A 436 -6.93 -12.92 11.02
N LEU A 437 -6.36 -11.81 10.53
CA LEU A 437 -6.31 -10.50 11.16
C LEU A 437 -7.31 -9.59 10.43
N ASP A 438 -8.31 -9.08 11.12
CA ASP A 438 -9.33 -8.20 10.54
C ASP A 438 -8.86 -6.75 10.62
N ALA A 439 -8.46 -6.17 9.48
CA ALA A 439 -8.00 -4.80 9.39
C ALA A 439 -9.01 -3.91 8.64
N ALA A 440 -9.40 -2.82 9.28
CA ALA A 440 -10.13 -1.72 8.64
C ALA A 440 -9.14 -0.68 8.12
N TYR A 441 -9.48 0.02 7.05
CA TYR A 441 -8.68 1.10 6.46
C TYR A 441 -9.54 2.34 6.25
N LEU A 442 -9.12 3.47 6.81
CA LEU A 442 -9.75 4.77 6.63
C LEU A 442 -9.75 5.13 5.13
N TYR A 443 -10.95 5.41 4.61
CA TYR A 443 -11.17 5.75 3.21
C TYR A 443 -11.54 7.24 3.14
N TYR A 444 -12.52 7.63 2.31
CA TYR A 444 -12.91 9.03 2.18
C TYR A 444 -13.79 9.52 3.33
N TYR A 445 -13.65 10.80 3.66
CA TYR A 445 -14.44 11.51 4.66
C TYR A 445 -14.49 13.00 4.30
N ALA A 446 -15.50 13.72 4.78
CA ALA A 446 -15.66 15.16 4.60
C ALA A 446 -16.52 15.76 5.72
N THR A 447 -16.42 17.08 5.93
CA THR A 447 -17.16 17.83 6.95
C THR A 447 -17.39 19.27 6.52
N GLU A 448 -18.58 19.80 6.78
CA GLU A 448 -18.92 21.21 6.51
C GLU A 448 -18.11 22.18 7.38
N THR A 449 -17.59 21.73 8.54
CA THR A 449 -16.69 22.53 9.38
C THR A 449 -15.39 22.90 8.65
N ALA A 450 -15.03 22.23 7.55
CA ALA A 450 -13.90 22.64 6.71
C ALA A 450 -14.10 23.98 5.98
N PHE A 451 -15.32 24.53 5.97
CA PHE A 451 -15.66 25.81 5.31
C PHE A 451 -16.13 26.87 6.32
N GLU A 452 -16.13 26.57 7.62
CA GLU A 452 -16.34 27.58 8.66
C GLU A 452 -15.17 28.58 8.67
N PRO A 453 -15.41 29.89 8.88
CA PRO A 453 -14.34 30.87 8.97
C PRO A 453 -13.32 30.53 10.06
N GLN A 454 -12.03 30.52 9.72
CA GLN A 454 -10.92 30.21 10.62
C GLN A 454 -10.97 28.80 11.26
N ALA A 455 -11.58 27.82 10.59
CA ALA A 455 -11.75 26.47 11.12
C ALA A 455 -10.43 25.71 11.37
N GLU A 456 -9.38 25.98 10.60
CA GLU A 456 -8.07 25.34 10.79
C GLU A 456 -7.29 26.02 11.93
N GLU A 457 -7.26 27.35 11.95
CA GLU A 457 -6.55 28.19 12.92
C GLU A 457 -7.15 28.11 14.33
N SER A 458 -8.48 28.03 14.43
CA SER A 458 -9.19 27.78 15.70
C SER A 458 -9.12 26.31 16.15
N GLY A 459 -8.60 25.41 15.29
CA GLY A 459 -8.61 23.96 15.47
C GLY A 459 -10.01 23.33 15.46
N ALA A 460 -11.06 24.04 15.02
CA ALA A 460 -12.43 23.52 14.95
C ALA A 460 -12.50 22.31 14.00
N LEU A 461 -11.89 22.42 12.81
CA LEU A 461 -11.80 21.30 11.87
C LEU A 461 -11.07 20.10 12.48
N LYS A 462 -9.93 20.32 13.15
CA LYS A 462 -9.18 19.24 13.81
C LYS A 462 -10.07 18.50 14.82
N ARG A 463 -10.79 19.22 15.69
CA ARG A 463 -11.71 18.62 16.67
C ARG A 463 -12.84 17.85 16.00
N ARG A 464 -13.45 18.40 14.94
CA ARG A 464 -14.53 17.73 14.18
C ARG A 464 -14.04 16.42 13.55
N LEU A 465 -12.87 16.43 12.93
CA LEU A 465 -12.24 15.23 12.36
C LEU A 465 -11.83 14.21 13.43
N GLU A 466 -11.38 14.67 14.60
CA GLU A 466 -11.11 13.77 15.74
C GLU A 466 -12.37 13.03 16.18
N ASP A 467 -13.51 13.71 16.36
CA ASP A 467 -14.75 13.03 16.74
C ASP A 467 -15.31 12.13 15.62
N LEU A 468 -15.24 12.52 14.34
CA LEU A 468 -15.67 11.67 13.22
C LEU A 468 -14.84 10.38 13.08
N ILE A 469 -13.51 10.47 13.13
CA ILE A 469 -12.63 9.29 13.00
C ILE A 469 -12.72 8.43 14.27
N LYS A 470 -12.94 9.03 15.44
CA LYS A 470 -13.22 8.31 16.70
C LYS A 470 -14.53 7.51 16.63
N ASP A 471 -15.55 8.03 15.97
CA ASP A 471 -16.80 7.30 15.72
C ASP A 471 -16.59 6.16 14.71
N ALA A 472 -15.79 6.36 13.66
CA ALA A 472 -15.35 5.28 12.77
C ALA A 472 -14.61 4.16 13.52
N LEU A 473 -13.73 4.51 14.47
CA LEU A 473 -13.03 3.56 15.35
C LEU A 473 -14.00 2.77 16.25
N ILE A 474 -15.00 3.44 16.84
CA ILE A 474 -16.02 2.79 17.68
C ILE A 474 -16.86 1.81 16.85
N ILE A 475 -17.27 2.20 15.64
CA ILE A 475 -18.02 1.34 14.72
C ILE A 475 -17.17 0.14 14.29
N ALA A 476 -15.86 0.32 14.08
CA ALA A 476 -14.95 -0.78 13.75
C ALA A 476 -14.76 -1.78 14.92
N ASP A 477 -14.70 -1.33 16.17
CA ASP A 477 -14.69 -2.20 17.36
C ASP A 477 -16.02 -2.97 17.54
N GLN A 478 -17.14 -2.28 17.31
CA GLN A 478 -18.46 -2.93 17.23
C GLN A 478 -18.47 -4.01 16.13
N ALA A 479 -17.95 -3.70 14.94
CA ALA A 479 -17.78 -4.59 13.79
C ALA A 479 -16.59 -5.56 13.88
N LYS A 480 -15.99 -5.73 15.06
CA LYS A 480 -14.97 -6.76 15.38
C LYS A 480 -13.72 -6.70 14.50
N PHE A 481 -13.29 -5.51 14.11
CA PHE A 481 -11.95 -5.30 13.57
C PHE A 481 -10.88 -5.33 14.66
N ASP A 482 -9.69 -5.81 14.32
CA ASP A 482 -8.57 -5.92 15.24
C ASP A 482 -7.66 -4.68 15.22
N VAL A 483 -7.53 -4.07 14.05
CA VAL A 483 -6.73 -2.85 13.82
C VAL A 483 -7.46 -1.96 12.82
N PHE A 484 -7.29 -0.65 12.99
CA PHE A 484 -7.78 0.36 12.05
C PHE A 484 -6.59 1.14 11.51
N ASN A 485 -6.46 1.20 10.19
CA ASN A 485 -5.31 1.74 9.48
C ASN A 485 -5.65 3.11 8.88
N ALA A 486 -4.65 3.98 8.81
CA ALA A 486 -4.72 5.26 8.12
C ALA A 486 -3.39 5.52 7.39
N LEU A 487 -3.38 6.55 6.53
CA LEU A 487 -2.20 7.03 5.81
C LEU A 487 -2.01 8.52 6.09
N THR A 488 -0.77 9.01 6.00
CA THR A 488 -0.46 10.46 6.06
C THR A 488 -0.85 11.17 4.76
N LEU A 489 -2.15 11.20 4.48
CA LEU A 489 -2.84 11.82 3.36
C LEU A 489 -4.07 12.59 3.91
N MET A 490 -4.68 13.43 3.08
CA MET A 490 -5.80 14.31 3.46
C MET A 490 -5.50 15.09 4.75
N ASP A 491 -6.51 15.34 5.59
CA ASP A 491 -6.37 15.97 6.91
C ASP A 491 -6.10 14.96 8.04
N ASN A 492 -5.56 13.77 7.76
CA ASN A 492 -5.31 12.77 8.81
C ASN A 492 -4.24 13.24 9.81
N VAL A 493 -3.15 13.83 9.30
CA VAL A 493 -1.90 14.04 10.06
C VAL A 493 -2.10 14.80 11.39
N PRO A 494 -2.88 15.91 11.46
CA PRO A 494 -3.11 16.61 12.71
C PRO A 494 -3.78 15.78 13.82
N SER A 495 -4.51 14.72 13.48
CA SER A 495 -5.38 13.96 14.41
C SER A 495 -4.86 12.56 14.76
N LEU A 496 -3.92 12.01 13.98
CA LEU A 496 -3.39 10.64 14.17
C LEU A 496 -2.90 10.35 15.60
N GLU A 497 -2.05 11.22 16.16
CA GLU A 497 -1.46 11.02 17.49
C GLU A 497 -2.52 11.09 18.61
N GLN A 498 -3.41 12.09 18.57
CA GLN A 498 -4.46 12.29 19.56
C GLN A 498 -5.47 11.11 19.57
N LEU A 499 -5.74 10.54 18.40
CA LEU A 499 -6.56 9.33 18.23
C LEU A 499 -5.80 8.03 18.56
N LYS A 500 -4.50 8.12 18.92
CA LYS A 500 -3.59 7.03 19.29
C LYS A 500 -3.23 6.07 18.15
N PHE A 501 -3.15 6.56 16.92
CA PHE A 501 -2.53 5.82 15.83
C PHE A 501 -1.00 5.82 16.03
N GLY A 502 -0.39 4.64 16.10
CA GLY A 502 1.07 4.50 16.05
C GLY A 502 1.57 4.59 14.62
N ALA A 503 2.73 5.21 14.40
CA ALA A 503 3.38 5.22 13.10
C ALA A 503 3.86 3.81 12.73
N GLY A 504 3.52 3.34 11.53
CA GLY A 504 4.06 2.13 10.94
C GLY A 504 5.45 2.36 10.32
N ASP A 505 6.06 1.25 9.92
CA ASP A 505 7.25 1.15 9.07
C ASP A 505 6.90 1.23 7.57
N GLY A 506 5.71 0.77 7.19
CA GLY A 506 5.18 0.81 5.84
C GLY A 506 5.08 2.23 5.26
N LEU A 507 5.67 2.41 4.08
CA LEU A 507 5.50 3.59 3.24
C LEU A 507 4.71 3.23 1.97
N LEU A 508 3.88 4.14 1.49
CA LEU A 508 3.17 4.06 0.22
C LEU A 508 3.62 5.21 -0.67
N ASN A 509 4.35 4.91 -1.73
CA ASN A 509 4.81 5.89 -2.71
C ASN A 509 3.76 6.02 -3.82
N TYR A 510 3.41 7.25 -4.18
CA TYR A 510 2.46 7.60 -5.24
C TYR A 510 3.18 7.99 -6.51
N TYR A 511 2.69 7.51 -7.64
CA TYR A 511 3.27 7.71 -8.96
C TYR A 511 2.21 8.11 -9.97
N LEU A 512 2.60 8.99 -10.89
CA LEU A 512 1.84 9.27 -12.10
C LEU A 512 2.62 8.77 -13.32
N TYR A 513 1.94 8.06 -14.21
CA TYR A 513 2.47 7.63 -15.51
C TYR A 513 2.08 8.66 -16.58
N ASN A 514 3.03 9.01 -17.43
CA ASN A 514 2.92 10.02 -18.48
C ASN A 514 2.43 11.40 -17.99
N TRP A 515 2.79 11.77 -16.76
CA TRP A 515 2.52 13.08 -16.18
C TRP A 515 3.70 13.51 -15.29
N ARG A 516 4.07 14.79 -15.36
CA ARG A 516 5.01 15.45 -14.45
C ARG A 516 4.27 16.51 -13.62
N THR A 517 4.63 16.60 -12.35
CA THR A 517 4.16 17.63 -11.40
C THR A 517 5.25 17.88 -10.37
N SER A 518 5.29 19.08 -9.78
CA SER A 518 6.15 19.35 -8.63
C SER A 518 5.68 18.55 -7.39
N PRO A 519 6.59 17.95 -6.59
CA PRO A 519 6.24 16.99 -5.53
C PRO A 519 5.16 17.48 -4.55
N LEU A 520 4.20 16.59 -4.26
CA LEU A 520 3.04 16.82 -3.42
C LEU A 520 3.36 16.49 -1.96
N ALA A 521 2.78 17.24 -1.02
CA ALA A 521 2.92 16.96 0.40
C ALA A 521 2.26 15.62 0.81
N GLY A 522 2.98 14.83 1.61
CA GLY A 522 2.57 13.49 2.05
C GLY A 522 2.92 13.31 3.53
N MET A 523 3.77 12.35 3.88
CA MET A 523 4.32 12.27 5.26
C MET A 523 5.19 13.48 5.64
N GLU A 524 5.61 14.29 4.67
CA GLU A 524 6.29 15.57 4.82
C GLU A 524 5.56 16.67 4.04
N GLY A 525 5.63 17.91 4.52
CA GLY A 525 5.20 19.09 3.77
C GLY A 525 6.11 19.41 2.57
N LYS A 526 5.56 20.02 1.52
CA LYS A 526 6.27 20.41 0.28
C LYS A 526 5.72 21.74 -0.24
N GLY A 527 6.58 22.63 -0.73
CA GLY A 527 6.14 23.89 -1.38
C GLY A 527 5.27 24.83 -0.54
N GLY A 528 5.35 24.77 0.80
CA GLY A 528 4.47 25.50 1.71
C GLY A 528 3.17 24.75 2.08
N VAL A 529 2.84 23.68 1.37
CA VAL A 529 1.71 22.79 1.68
C VAL A 529 2.09 21.88 2.88
N GLN A 530 1.20 21.82 3.88
CA GLN A 530 1.38 21.02 5.10
C GLN A 530 1.37 19.50 4.81
N PRO A 531 1.94 18.65 5.70
CA PRO A 531 1.81 17.19 5.59
C PRO A 531 0.36 16.72 5.38
N GLY A 532 0.18 15.64 4.62
CA GLY A 532 -1.11 15.07 4.25
C GLY A 532 -1.82 15.80 3.12
N LYS A 533 -1.86 17.14 3.16
CA LYS A 533 -2.65 18.00 2.26
C LYS A 533 -2.35 17.85 0.76
N GLY A 534 -1.20 17.29 0.36
CA GLY A 534 -0.87 17.12 -1.05
C GLY A 534 -1.52 15.88 -1.70
N VAL A 535 -1.96 14.90 -0.91
CA VAL A 535 -2.56 13.66 -1.41
C VAL A 535 -3.97 13.52 -0.86
N GLY A 536 -4.95 13.61 -1.76
CA GLY A 536 -6.36 13.28 -1.54
C GLY A 536 -6.80 12.00 -2.27
N VAL A 537 -5.89 11.14 -2.71
CA VAL A 537 -6.25 9.83 -3.32
C VAL A 537 -5.97 8.71 -2.32
N VAL A 538 -7.00 7.96 -1.94
CA VAL A 538 -6.87 6.75 -1.11
C VAL A 538 -6.96 5.53 -2.02
N MET A 539 -5.86 4.77 -2.07
CA MET A 539 -5.77 3.53 -2.86
C MET A 539 -6.21 2.30 -2.05
N ILE A 540 -6.56 1.22 -2.75
CA ILE A 540 -7.16 -0.03 -2.22
C ILE A 540 -6.29 -1.27 -2.41
#